data_AF-A0A2V3IYG4-F1
#
_entry.id   AF-A0A2V3IYG4-F1
#
_cell.length_a   1.000
_cell.length_b   1.000
_cell.length_c   1.000
_cell.angle_alpha   90.00
_cell.angle_beta   90.00
_cell.angle_gamma   90.00
#
_symmetry.space_group_name_H-M   'P 1'
#
loop_
_entity.id
_entity.type
_entity.pdbx_description
1 polymer ?
#
loop_
_entity_poly.entity_id
_entity_poly.type
_entity_poly.pdbx_seq_one_letter_code
_entity_poly.pdbx_strand_id
1 'polypeptide(L)' 'MAWYEAMPPLVIITAALGAMGSLQALVHRAFNDGKNKKVQQDHFNHLMDKRDERIKEEEANATSS' A
#
# COMPACT_ATOMS: atom_id res chain seq x y z
N MET A 1 16.18 25.43 29.66
CA MET A 1 16.18 25.52 28.18
C MET A 1 16.88 24.33 27.48
N ALA A 2 17.16 23.21 28.15
CA ALA A 2 17.87 22.07 27.54
C ALA A 2 17.01 21.24 26.57
N TRP A 3 15.68 21.26 26.71
CA TRP A 3 14.78 20.43 25.89
C TRP A 3 14.73 20.87 24.41
N TYR A 4 14.93 22.17 24.13
CA TYR A 4 14.94 22.70 22.76
C TYR A 4 16.15 22.24 21.95
N GLU A 5 17.26 21.87 22.60
CA GLU A 5 18.44 21.33 21.91
C GLU A 5 18.22 19.89 21.42
N ALA A 6 17.32 19.15 22.08
CA ALA A 6 16.94 17.79 21.72
C ALA A 6 15.79 17.71 20.70
N MET A 7 15.05 18.81 20.48
CA MET A 7 13.91 18.84 19.55
C MET A 7 14.32 18.72 18.07
N PRO A 8 15.36 19.42 17.56
CA PRO A 8 15.76 19.32 16.16
C PRO A 8 16.02 17.89 15.66
N PRO A 9 16.80 17.03 16.35
CA PRO A 9 17.01 15.67 15.88
C PRO A 9 15.71 14.84 15.91
N LEU A 10 14.84 15.04 16.90
CA LEU A 10 13.56 14.31 16.98
C LEU A 10 12.58 14.70 15.87
N VAL A 11 12.54 15.98 15.49
CA VAL A 11 11.73 16.47 14.37
C VAL A 11 12.21 15.85 13.06
N ILE A 12 13.52 15.77 12.85
CA ILE A 12 14.11 15.17 11.63
C ILE A 12 13.74 13.69 11.56
N ILE A 13 13.88 12.94 12.65
CA ILE A 13 13.54 11.51 12.70
C ILE A 13 12.04 11.31 12.42
N THR A 14 11.18 12.11 13.04
CA THR A 14 9.73 12.02 12.84
C THR A 14 9.33 12.33 11.40
N ALA A 15 9.92 13.37 10.82
CA ALA A 15 9.69 13.74 9.42
C ALA A 15 10.16 12.63 8.47
N ALA A 16 11.32 12.02 8.72
CA ALA A 16 11.85 10.93 7.93
C ALA A 16 10.94 9.69 7.97
N LEU A 17 10.48 9.29 9.17
CA LEU A 17 9.57 8.16 9.33
C LEU A 17 8.22 8.41 8.64
N GLY A 18 7.67 9.63 8.77
CA GLY A 18 6.44 10.03 8.09
C GLY A 18 6.59 10.01 6.56
N ALA A 19 7.72 10.49 6.04
CA ALA A 19 8.03 10.46 4.62
C ALA A 19 8.16 9.02 4.08
N MET A 20 8.84 8.13 4.81
CA MET A 20 8.97 6.72 4.39
C MET A 20 7.62 6.02 4.31
N GLY A 21 6.78 6.13 5.33
CA GLY A 21 5.47 5.47 5.35
C GLY A 21 4.53 5.98 4.26
N SER A 22 4.50 7.30 4.05
CA SER A 22 3.66 7.91 3.02
C SER A 22 4.14 7.58 1.60
N LEU A 23 5.46 7.63 1.35
CA LEU A 23 6.02 7.26 0.05
C LEU A 23 5.73 5.79 -0.28
N GLN A 24 5.92 4.88 0.67
CA GLN A 24 5.62 3.47 0.49
C GLN A 24 4.13 3.23 0.17
N ALA A 25 3.24 3.93 0.85
CA ALA A 25 1.80 3.83 0.60
C ALA A 25 1.43 4.35 -0.80
N LEU A 26 1.99 5.50 -1.22
CA LEU A 26 1.76 6.08 -2.54
C LEU A 26 2.26 5.18 -3.66
N VAL A 27 3.48 4.66 -3.54
CA VAL A 27 4.08 3.74 -4.51
C VAL A 27 3.21 2.49 -4.65
N HIS A 28 2.85 1.84 -3.54
CA HIS A 28 2.01 0.65 -3.58
C HIS A 28 0.64 0.92 -4.21
N ARG A 29 0.03 2.07 -3.89
CA ARG A 29 -1.25 2.46 -4.46
C ARG A 29 -1.15 2.71 -5.97
N ALA A 30 -0.05 3.31 -6.44
CA ALA A 30 0.18 3.54 -7.86
C ALA A 30 0.33 2.23 -8.66
N PHE A 31 0.99 1.22 -8.09
CA PHE A 31 1.24 -0.05 -8.79
C PHE A 31 0.14 -1.11 -8.64
N ASN A 32 -0.75 -1.02 -7.64
CA ASN A 32 -1.83 -2.01 -7.42
C ASN A 32 -3.22 -1.47 -7.79
N ASP A 33 -3.43 -1.02 -9.02
CA ASP A 33 -4.72 -0.54 -9.54
C ASP A 33 -5.38 0.55 -8.66
N GLY A 34 -4.60 1.37 -7.96
CA GLY A 34 -5.13 2.37 -7.03
C GLY A 34 -5.59 1.81 -5.67
N LYS A 35 -5.43 0.51 -5.43
CA LYS A 35 -5.83 -0.18 -4.19
C LYS A 35 -4.74 -0.06 -3.12
N ASN A 36 -5.19 0.11 -1.88
CA ASN A 36 -4.30 0.09 -0.72
C ASN A 36 -3.74 -1.33 -0.51
N LYS A 37 -2.56 -1.41 0.12
CA LYS A 37 -1.96 -2.69 0.51
C LYS A 37 -2.88 -3.45 1.46
N LYS A 38 -3.23 -4.69 1.09
CA LYS A 38 -3.94 -5.61 1.97
C LYS A 38 -2.97 -6.10 3.05
N VAL A 39 -3.30 -5.84 4.31
CA VAL A 39 -2.52 -6.26 5.47
C VAL A 39 -3.11 -7.58 5.99
N GLN A 40 -2.28 -8.49 6.49
CA GLN A 40 -2.70 -9.83 6.98
C GLN A 40 -3.46 -10.65 5.93
N GLN A 41 -2.79 -10.95 4.82
CA GLN A 41 -3.30 -11.87 3.81
C GLN A 41 -3.11 -13.30 4.31
N ASP A 42 -4.22 -14.00 4.57
CA ASP A 42 -4.22 -15.43 4.85
C ASP A 42 -4.36 -16.25 3.55
N HIS A 43 -4.32 -17.57 3.67
CA HIS A 43 -4.40 -18.46 2.51
C HIS A 43 -5.74 -18.32 1.76
N PHE A 44 -6.83 -18.11 2.49
CA PHE A 44 -8.15 -17.93 1.90
C PHE A 44 -8.21 -16.66 1.04
N ASN A 45 -7.68 -15.54 1.55
CA ASN A 45 -7.59 -14.28 0.81
C ASN A 45 -6.79 -14.43 -0.49
N HIS A 46 -5.70 -15.20 -0.46
CA HIS A 46 -4.92 -15.46 -1.67
C HIS A 46 -5.72 -16.24 -2.73
N LEU A 47 -6.50 -17.24 -2.29
CA LEU A 47 -7.37 -18.01 -3.19
C LEU A 47 -8.51 -17.17 -3.77
N MET A 48 -9.06 -16.25 -2.97
CA MET A 48 -10.09 -15.30 -3.42
C MET A 48 -9.52 -14.30 -4.43
N ASP A 49 -8.35 -13.75 -4.19
CA ASP A 49 -7.71 -12.81 -5.13
C ASP A 49 -7.46 -13.47 -6.49
N LYS A 50 -6.94 -14.71 -6.49
CA LYS A 50 -6.73 -15.48 -7.73
C LYS A 50 -8.04 -15.84 -8.44
N ARG A 51 -9.13 -16.03 -7.70
CA ARG A 51 -10.46 -16.26 -8.28
C ARG A 51 -10.96 -14.97 -8.96
N ASP A 52 -10.87 -13.85 -8.27
CA ASP A 52 -11.37 -12.57 -8.76
C ASP A 52 -10.58 -12.10 -9.99
N GLU A 53 -9.27 -12.38 -10.07
CA GLU A 53 -8.45 -12.17 -11.26
C GLU A 53 -8.98 -12.95 -12.48
N ARG A 54 -9.27 -14.25 -12.31
CA ARG A 54 -9.81 -15.09 -13.40
C ARG A 54 -11.17 -14.60 -13.88
N ILE A 55 -12.07 -14.24 -12.96
CA ILE A 55 -13.40 -13.71 -13.32
C ILE A 55 -13.25 -12.43 -14.15
N LYS A 56 -12.35 -11.52 -13.75
CA LYS A 56 -12.09 -10.27 -14.48
C LYS A 56 -11.57 -10.52 -15.89
N GLU A 57 -10.71 -11.52 -16.08
CA GLU A 57 -10.23 -11.92 -17.42
C GLU A 57 -11.35 -12.55 -18.27
N GLU A 58 -12.18 -13.40 -17.68
CA GLU A 58 -13.33 -14.01 -18.35
C GLU A 58 -14.35 -12.95 -18.78
N GLU A 59 -14.67 -11.98 -17.92
CA GLU A 59 -15.56 -10.84 -18.25
C GLU A 59 -14.99 -9.97 -19.37
N ALA A 60 -13.69 -9.68 -19.34
CA ALA A 60 -13.02 -8.91 -20.39
C ALA A 60 -13.03 -9.63 -21.74
N ASN A 61 -12.87 -10.96 -21.75
CA ASN A 61 -12.94 -11.78 -22.95
C ASN A 61 -14.37 -11.94 -23.48
N ALA A 62 -15.35 -12.07 -22.58
CA ALA A 62 -16.77 -12.19 -22.93
C ALA A 62 -17.36 -10.89 -23.51
N THR A 63 -16.85 -9.72 -23.11
CA THR A 63 -17.28 -8.41 -23.63
C THR A 63 -16.58 -7.99 -24.93
N SER A 64 -15.52 -8.70 -25.33
CA SER A 64 -14.79 -8.47 -26.58
C SER A 64 -15.18 -9.43 -27.71
N SER A 65 -16.13 -10.35 -27.46
CA SER A 65 -16.74 -11.27 -28.42
C SER A 65 -18.13 -10.79 -28.85
#